data_AF-A0AA90UFT2-F1
#
_entry.id   AF-A0AA90UFT2-F1
#
_cell.length_a   1.000
_cell.length_b   1.000
_cell.length_c   1.000
_cell.angle_alpha   90.00
_cell.angle_beta   90.00
_cell.angle_gamma   90.00
#
_symmetry.space_group_name_H-M   'P 1'
#
loop_
_entity.id
_entity.type
_entity.pdbx_description
1 polymer ?
#
loop_
_entity_poly.entity_id
_entity_poly.type
_entity_poly.pdbx_seq_one_letter_code
_entity_poly.pdbx_strand_id
1 'polypeptide(L)'
;MKRIVVIVLMMAACLGNAQAQLHLKANVQNNHLWRGMEVSDGIVLLTDLSYTMANDHVTVGLWGGCNSEGSYKEFNHYLNL
;
A
#
# COMPACT_ATOMS: atom_id res chain seq x y z
N MET A 1 -43.63 2.45 7.05
CA MET A 1 -42.64 3.29 7.79
C MET A 1 -41.64 2.46 8.59
N LYS A 2 -42.05 1.58 9.52
CA LYS A 2 -41.13 0.77 10.35
C LYS A 2 -40.14 -0.12 9.57
N ARG A 3 -40.58 -0.74 8.47
CA ARG A 3 -39.72 -1.59 7.62
C ARG A 3 -38.59 -0.82 6.90
N ILE A 4 -38.87 0.41 6.47
CA ILE A 4 -37.88 1.26 5.80
C ILE A 4 -36.80 1.68 6.80
N VAL A 5 -37.19 2.03 8.03
CA VAL A 5 -36.25 2.38 9.11
C VAL A 5 -35.30 1.21 9.42
N VAL A 6 -35.81 -0.02 9.45
CA VAL A 6 -34.98 -1.22 9.69
C VAL A 6 -33.98 -1.46 8.57
N ILE A 7 -34.39 -1.29 7.31
CA ILE A 7 -33.49 -1.45 6.15
C ILE A 7 -32.37 -0.39 6.17
N VAL A 8 -32.71 0.86 6.50
CA VAL A 8 -31.72 1.94 6.62
C VAL A 8 -30.74 1.68 7.77
N LEU A 9 -31.21 1.17 8.91
CA LEU A 9 -30.36 0.79 10.04
C LEU A 9 -29.42 -0.38 9.72
N MET A 10 -29.89 -1.39 8.98
CA MET A 10 -29.04 -2.51 8.53
C MET A 10 -27.97 -2.05 7.53
N MET A 11 -28.32 -1.19 6.57
CA MET A 11 -27.32 -0.61 5.65
C MET A 11 -26.27 0.21 6.40
N ALA A 12 -26.67 1.03 7.37
CA ALA A 12 -25.73 1.79 8.19
C ALA A 12 -24.79 0.90 9.01
N ALA A 13 -25.28 -0.23 9.54
CA ALA A 13 -24.47 -1.20 10.28
C ALA A 13 -23.45 -1.94 9.38
N CYS A 14 -23.79 -2.23 8.13
CA CYS A 14 -22.87 -2.88 7.19
C CYS A 14 -21.74 -1.93 6.72
N LEU A 15 -22.01 -0.63 6.60
CA LEU A 15 -21.03 0.36 6.11
C LEU A 15 -19.90 0.64 7.12
N GLY A 16 -20.13 0.44 8.42
CA GLY A 16 -19.13 0.72 9.46
C GLY A 16 -17.95 -0.26 9.52
N ASN A 17 -18.05 -1.42 8.85
CA ASN A 17 -17.06 -2.50 8.92
C ASN A 17 -16.12 -2.56 7.71
N ALA A 18 -16.29 -1.69 6.71
CA ALA A 18 -15.35 -1.58 5.60
C ALA A 18 -14.26 -0.56 5.98
N GLN A 19 -13.41 -0.93 6.94
CA GLN A 19 -12.19 -0.16 7.21
C GLN A 19 -11.23 -0.42 6.06
N ALA A 20 -10.98 0.62 5.27
CA ALA A 20 -9.92 0.59 4.28
C ALA A 20 -8.82 1.55 4.72
N GLN A 21 -7.59 1.05 4.76
CA GLN A 21 -6.43 1.77 5.23
C GLN A 21 -5.51 2.11 4.06
N LEU A 22 -5.09 3.37 3.99
CA LEU A 22 -4.06 3.80 3.05
C LEU A 22 -2.73 3.88 3.79
N HIS A 23 -1.74 3.15 3.31
CA HIS A 23 -0.38 3.16 3.83
C HIS A 23 0.52 3.85 2.84
N LEU A 24 1.30 4.81 3.34
CA LEU A 24 2.35 5.46 2.58
C LEU A 24 3.66 5.34 3.36
N LYS A 25 4.66 4.75 2.73
CA LYS A 25 5.99 4.55 3.32
C LYS A 25 7.03 5.08 2.35
N ALA A 26 7.88 5.98 2.85
CA ALA A 26 9.05 6.45 2.15
C ALA A 26 10.28 6.06 2.95
N ASN A 27 11.32 5.57 2.29
CA ASN A 27 12.54 5.12 2.91
C ASN A 27 13.75 5.63 2.12
N VAL A 28 14.73 6.18 2.82
CA VAL A 28 15.98 6.67 2.24
C VAL A 28 17.11 5.81 2.77
N GLN A 29 17.86 5.19 1.87
CA GLN A 29 18.98 4.29 2.20
C GLN A 29 20.20 4.73 1.43
N ASN A 30 21.40 4.43 1.96
CA ASN A 30 22.66 4.74 1.29
C ASN A 30 23.17 3.59 0.40
N ASN A 31 22.46 2.46 0.40
CA ASN A 31 22.66 1.30 -0.46
C ASN A 31 21.32 0.55 -0.52
N HIS A 32 20.92 0.06 -1.68
CA HIS A 32 19.77 -0.83 -1.83
C HIS A 32 20.20 -2.25 -2.12
N LEU A 33 19.99 -3.15 -1.15
CA LEU A 33 20.22 -4.59 -1.29
C LEU A 33 18.91 -5.29 -1.67
N TRP A 34 18.97 -6.16 -2.67
CA TRP A 34 17.86 -7.03 -3.06
C TRP A 34 18.36 -8.46 -3.20
N ARG A 35 17.71 -9.39 -2.49
CA ARG A 35 18.06 -10.83 -2.51
C ARG A 35 19.56 -11.12 -2.26
N GLY A 36 20.24 -10.27 -1.49
CA GLY A 36 21.66 -10.42 -1.15
C GLY A 36 22.64 -9.83 -2.17
N MET A 37 22.16 -9.18 -3.23
CA MET A 37 23.00 -8.41 -4.16
C MET A 37 22.75 -6.91 -3.97
N GLU A 38 23.83 -6.12 -4.05
CA GLU A 38 23.72 -4.67 -4.13
C GLU A 38 23.17 -4.27 -5.48
N VAL A 39 22.01 -3.60 -5.46
CA VAL A 39 21.30 -3.16 -6.65
C VAL A 39 21.61 -1.70 -6.97
N SER A 40 21.88 -0.90 -5.93
CA SER A 40 22.35 0.47 -6.09
C SER A 40 23.28 0.87 -4.97
N ASP A 41 24.42 1.44 -5.36
CA ASP A 41 25.28 2.25 -4.52
C ASP A 41 24.71 3.69 -4.46
N GLY A 42 24.95 4.39 -3.35
CA GLY A 42 24.51 5.77 -3.14
C GLY A 42 23.09 5.95 -2.56
N ILE A 43 22.59 7.19 -2.56
CA ILE A 43 21.31 7.53 -1.93
C ILE A 43 20.16 6.97 -2.78
N VAL A 44 19.41 6.03 -2.21
CA VAL A 44 18.23 5.41 -2.79
C VAL A 44 16.98 5.86 -2.03
N LEU A 45 16.01 6.37 -2.77
CA LEU A 45 14.66 6.64 -2.30
C LEU A 45 13.75 5.49 -2.72
N LEU A 46 13.11 4.86 -1.74
CA LEU A 46 12.09 3.83 -1.93
C LEU A 46 10.75 4.35 -1.43
N THR A 47 9.70 4.19 -2.22
CA THR A 47 8.34 4.60 -1.89
C THR A 47 7.39 3.43 -2.06
N ASP A 48 6.52 3.22 -1.09
CA ASP A 48 5.42 2.26 -1.11
C ASP A 48 4.11 2.99 -0.82
N LEU A 49 3.13 2.77 -1.68
CA LEU A 49 1.77 3.23 -1.52
C LEU A 49 0.87 2.00 -1.60
N SER A 50 0.22 1.66 -0.51
CA SER A 50 -0.70 0.53 -0.45
C SER A 50 -2.06 0.90 0.11
N TYR A 51 -3.07 0.17 -0.36
CA TYR A 51 -4.45 0.32 0.03
C TYR A 51 -4.96 -1.05 0.47
N THR A 52 -5.28 -1.13 1.74
CA THR A 52 -5.74 -2.33 2.41
C THR A 52 -7.25 -2.23 2.62
N MET A 53 -7.99 -3.27 2.28
CA MET A 53 -9.45 -3.33 2.34
C MET A 53 -9.92 -4.71 2.81
N ALA A 54 -11.24 -4.83 3.03
CA ALA A 54 -11.88 -6.03 3.56
C ALA A 54 -11.28 -6.48 4.91
N ASN A 55 -11.11 -5.55 5.86
CA ASN A 55 -10.52 -5.82 7.18
C ASN A 55 -9.14 -6.47 7.08
N ASP A 56 -8.22 -5.84 6.35
CA ASP A 56 -6.84 -6.30 6.21
C ASP A 56 -6.62 -7.62 5.46
N HIS A 57 -7.64 -8.13 4.77
CA HIS A 57 -7.54 -9.34 3.95
C HIS A 57 -7.03 -9.07 2.54
N VAL A 58 -7.29 -7.89 1.99
CA VAL A 58 -6.88 -7.57 0.61
C VAL A 58 -6.08 -6.29 0.60
N THR A 59 -4.79 -6.37 0.26
CA THR A 59 -3.93 -5.19 0.09
C THR A 59 -3.46 -5.10 -1.35
N VAL A 60 -3.73 -3.97 -1.98
CA VAL A 60 -3.16 -3.62 -3.28
C VAL A 60 -2.11 -2.55 -3.07
N GLY A 61 -0.96 -2.67 -3.72
CA GLY A 61 0.12 -1.71 -3.50
C GLY A 61 0.94 -1.44 -4.75
N LEU A 62 1.51 -0.24 -4.76
CA LEU A 62 2.49 0.23 -5.71
C LEU A 62 3.79 0.48 -4.95
N TRP A 63 4.87 -0.08 -5.46
CA TRP A 63 6.20 0.12 -4.93
C TRP A 63 7.09 0.72 -6.00
N GLY A 64 7.95 1.64 -5.63
CA GLY A 64 8.91 2.22 -6.54
C GLY A 64 10.18 2.62 -5.82
N GLY A 65 11.27 2.69 -6.57
CA GLY A 65 12.56 3.10 -6.05
C GLY A 65 13.35 3.84 -7.11
N CYS A 66 14.12 4.84 -6.71
CA CYS A 66 15.14 5.43 -7.56
C CYS A 66 16.37 5.84 -6.74
N ASN A 67 17.54 5.84 -7.37
CA ASN A 67 18.73 6.41 -6.78
C ASN A 67 19.01 7.84 -7.28
N SER A 68 19.84 8.55 -6.52
CA SER A 68 20.26 9.91 -6.84
C SER A 68 21.08 10.01 -8.12
N GLU A 69 21.75 8.93 -8.52
CA GLU A 69 22.63 8.89 -9.69
C GLU A 69 21.92 8.47 -10.98
N GLY A 70 20.66 8.00 -10.89
CA GLY A 70 19.84 7.55 -12.02
C GLY A 70 20.15 6.15 -12.55
N SER A 71 21.14 5.43 -12.00
CA SER A 71 21.47 4.06 -12.39
C SER A 71 20.45 3.02 -11.90
N TYR A 72 19.66 3.35 -10.88
CA TYR A 72 18.63 2.50 -10.31
C TYR A 72 17.26 3.18 -10.38
N LYS A 73 16.31 2.54 -11.05
CA LYS A 73 14.91 2.95 -11.11
C LYS A 73 14.02 1.73 -11.26
N GLU A 74 13.17 1.48 -10.28
CA GLU A 74 12.23 0.38 -10.28
C GLU A 74 10.80 0.87 -9.97
N PHE A 75 9.84 0.17 -10.57
CA PHE A 75 8.43 0.35 -10.31
C PHE A 75 7.75 -1.02 -10.38
N ASN A 76 6.96 -1.33 -9.36
CA ASN A 76 6.27 -2.60 -9.22
C ASN A 76 4.89 -2.41 -8.61
N HIS A 77 4.02 -3.38 -8.81
CA HIS A 77 2.71 -3.46 -8.20
C HIS A 77 2.52 -4.83 -7.58
N TYR A 78 1.77 -4.89 -6.49
CA TYR A 78 1.48 -6.15 -5.81
C TYR A 78 0.05 -6.20 -5.34
N LEU A 79 -0.42 -7.44 -5.19
CA LEU A 79 -1.71 -7.80 -4.66
C LEU A 79 -1.46 -8.87 -3.59
N ASN A 80 -1.90 -8.59 -2.37
CA ASN A 80 -1.88 -9.49 -1.24
C ASN A 80 -3.33 -9.87 -0.89
N LEU A 81 -3.57 -11.16 -0.64
CA LEU A 81 -4.89 -11.79 -0.46
C LEU A 81 -4.94 -12.59 0.84
#